data_AF-A0AAW6A0P7-F1
#
_entry.id   AF-A0AAW6A0P7-F1
#
_cell.length_a   1.000
_cell.length_b   1.000
_cell.length_c   1.000
_cell.angle_alpha   90.00
_cell.angle_beta   90.00
_cell.angle_gamma   90.00
#
_symmetry.space_group_name_H-M   'P 1'
#
loop_
_entity.id
_entity.type
_entity.pdbx_description
1 polymer ?
#
loop_
_entity_poly.entity_id
_entity_poly.type
_entity_poly.pdbx_seq_one_letter_code
_entity_poly.pdbx_strand_id
1 'polypeptide(L)'
;METIEVWRGQPTTDTDGNPIQGEPVRVGAFQAVVAPTSTIDQVEENANPLTIEYTIHIRGSQPSGIQASDLIKVRGVLLPVKGKPQVWNNTHGRHIGDVIIVGERKG
;
A
#
# COMPACT_ATOMS: atom_id res chain seq x y z
N MET A 1 15.82 -7.14 -1.30
CA MET A 1 14.42 -7.13 -1.74
C MET A 1 13.66 -8.14 -0.91
N GLU A 2 12.39 -7.89 -0.65
CA GLU A 2 11.48 -8.81 0.02
C GLU A 2 10.19 -8.98 -0.78
N THR A 3 9.48 -10.09 -0.53
CA THR A 3 8.19 -10.37 -1.16
C THR A 3 7.09 -9.59 -0.46
N ILE A 4 6.29 -8.86 -1.23
CA ILE A 4 5.01 -8.30 -0.77
C ILE A 4 3.86 -9.02 -1.46
N GLU A 5 2.71 -9.09 -0.79
CA GLU A 5 1.48 -9.61 -1.38
C GLU A 5 0.47 -8.48 -1.55
N VAL A 6 -0.28 -8.51 -2.65
CA VAL A 6 -1.37 -7.59 -2.91
C VAL A 6 -2.69 -8.29 -2.63
N TRP A 7 -3.53 -7.65 -1.82
CA TRP A 7 -4.82 -8.14 -1.39
C TRP A 7 -5.89 -7.11 -1.76
N ARG A 8 -6.98 -7.56 -2.38
CA ARG A 8 -8.02 -6.69 -2.92
C ARG A 8 -9.40 -7.17 -2.50
N GLY A 9 -10.18 -6.26 -1.92
CA GLY A 9 -11.61 -6.48 -1.71
C GLY A 9 -12.35 -6.44 -3.04
N GLN A 10 -13.34 -7.32 -3.22
CA GLN A 10 -14.24 -7.21 -4.37
C GLN A 10 -15.26 -6.10 -4.09
N PRO A 11 -15.53 -5.20 -5.05
CA PRO A 11 -16.60 -4.22 -4.90
C PRO A 11 -17.93 -4.93 -4.63
N THR A 12 -18.61 -4.54 -3.56
CA THR A 12 -19.94 -5.04 -3.21
C THR A 12 -20.77 -3.91 -2.59
N THR A 13 -21.99 -4.19 -2.18
CA THR A 13 -22.85 -3.25 -1.44
C THR A 13 -23.17 -3.76 -0.05
N ASP A 14 -23.33 -2.85 0.91
CA ASP A 14 -23.93 -3.18 2.21
C ASP A 14 -25.45 -3.40 2.11
N THR A 15 -26.12 -3.60 3.25
CA THR A 15 -27.58 -3.80 3.32
C THR A 15 -28.40 -2.62 2.82
N ASP A 16 -27.81 -1.42 2.82
CA ASP A 16 -28.45 -0.17 2.42
C ASP A 16 -28.11 0.19 0.95
N GLY A 17 -27.32 -0.65 0.27
CA GLY A 17 -26.90 -0.43 -1.11
C GLY A 17 -25.66 0.45 -1.25
N ASN A 18 -24.99 0.83 -0.17
CA ASN A 18 -23.77 1.65 -0.24
C ASN A 18 -22.60 0.81 -0.74
N PRO A 19 -21.74 1.34 -1.63
CA PRO A 19 -20.57 0.62 -2.12
C PRO A 19 -19.56 0.41 -1.00
N ILE A 20 -19.19 -0.84 -0.77
CA ILE A 20 -18.17 -1.25 0.19
C ILE A 20 -17.14 -2.17 -0.50
N GLN A 21 -16.00 -2.37 0.19
CA GLN A 21 -15.05 -3.41 -0.18
C GLN A 21 -15.42 -4.70 0.55
N GLY A 22 -15.63 -5.78 -0.20
CA GLY A 22 -15.80 -7.11 0.36
C GLY A 22 -14.51 -7.66 0.98
N GLU A 23 -14.56 -8.89 1.48
CA GLU A 23 -13.41 -9.54 2.10
C GLU A 23 -12.20 -9.56 1.13
N PRO A 24 -11.02 -9.05 1.55
CA PRO A 24 -9.85 -9.01 0.69
C PRO A 24 -9.36 -10.41 0.33
N VAL A 25 -9.07 -10.63 -0.95
CA VAL A 25 -8.42 -11.85 -1.45
C VAL A 25 -7.05 -11.51 -2.04
N ARG A 26 -6.10 -12.44 -1.94
CA ARG A 26 -4.77 -12.27 -2.53
C ARG A 26 -4.88 -12.26 -4.07
N VAL A 27 -4.49 -11.16 -4.70
CA VAL A 27 -4.54 -10.97 -6.15
C VAL A 27 -3.17 -11.00 -6.83
N GLY A 28 -2.08 -10.92 -6.06
CA GLY A 28 -0.74 -10.97 -6.63
C GLY A 28 0.37 -10.89 -5.59
N ALA A 29 1.61 -10.92 -6.08
CA ALA A 29 2.80 -10.70 -5.26
C ALA A 29 3.93 -10.10 -6.11
N PHE A 30 4.78 -9.30 -5.46
CA PHE A 30 5.91 -8.65 -6.10
C PHE A 30 7.18 -8.79 -5.26
N GLN A 31 8.33 -8.86 -5.92
CA GLN A 31 9.60 -8.56 -5.28
C GLN A 31 9.77 -7.05 -5.21
N ALA A 32 10.02 -6.50 -4.02
CA ALA A 32 10.10 -5.06 -3.82
C ALA A 32 11.23 -4.64 -2.86
N VAL A 33 11.61 -3.38 -2.92
CA VAL A 33 12.40 -2.72 -1.87
C VAL A 33 11.42 -2.00 -0.95
N VAL A 34 11.39 -2.40 0.32
CA VAL A 34 10.52 -1.82 1.35
C VAL A 34 11.39 -0.99 2.29
N ALA A 35 11.20 0.32 2.27
CA ALA A 35 11.89 1.25 3.15
C ALA A 35 10.92 1.75 4.22
N PRO A 36 11.26 1.70 5.52
CA PRO A 36 10.46 2.36 6.54
C PRO A 36 10.42 3.87 6.27
N THR A 37 9.25 4.47 6.39
CA THR A 37 9.12 5.92 6.39
C THR A 37 9.35 6.41 7.81
N SER A 38 10.38 7.24 8.02
CA SER A 38 10.59 7.92 9.29
C SER A 38 9.57 9.05 9.43
N THR A 39 8.47 8.80 10.12
CA THR A 39 7.55 9.86 10.56
C THR A 39 7.91 10.20 12.00
N ILE A 40 8.21 11.48 12.28
CA ILE A 40 8.23 11.96 13.65
C ILE A 40 6.77 12.10 14.06
N ASP A 41 6.27 11.16 14.84
CA ASP A 41 4.97 11.30 15.45
C ASP A 41 5.01 12.51 16.39
N GLN A 42 4.24 13.56 16.08
CA GLN A 42 3.97 14.61 17.05
C GLN A 42 3.21 13.95 18.21
N VAL A 43 3.87 13.92 19.37
CA VAL A 43 3.30 13.41 20.62
C VAL A 43 2.36 14.50 21.13
N GLU A 44 1.05 14.25 21.10
CA GLU A 44 0.12 15.08 21.87
C GLU A 44 0.23 14.71 23.35
N GLU A 45 0.00 15.68 24.23
CA GLU A 45 -0.05 15.44 25.68
C GLU A 45 -1.17 14.40 25.94
N ASN A 46 -0.78 13.15 26.24
CA ASN A 46 -1.62 11.94 26.42
C ASN A 46 -1.84 11.02 25.20
N ALA A 47 -1.17 11.22 24.06
CA ALA A 47 -1.21 10.27 22.94
C ALA A 47 0.18 9.74 22.59
N ASN A 48 0.31 8.42 22.51
CA ASN A 48 1.49 7.73 21.96
C ASN A 48 1.10 7.03 20.65
N PRO A 49 0.82 7.80 19.58
CA PRO A 49 0.50 7.20 18.29
C PRO A 49 1.71 6.38 17.81
N LEU A 50 1.45 5.15 17.37
CA LEU A 50 2.44 4.32 16.69
C LEU A 50 2.09 4.31 15.21
N THR A 51 2.83 5.11 14.42
CA THR A 51 2.71 5.09 12.97
C THR A 51 3.61 4.00 12.38
N ILE A 52 3.02 3.03 11.68
CA ILE A 52 3.74 2.06 10.87
C ILE A 52 3.56 2.47 9.40
N GLU A 53 4.63 2.89 8.75
CA GLU A 53 4.58 3.31 7.35
C GLU A 53 5.81 2.83 6.57
N TYR A 54 5.59 2.39 5.33
CA TYR A 54 6.63 1.97 4.41
C TYR A 54 6.44 2.61 3.04
N THR A 55 7.55 3.03 2.45
CA THR A 55 7.64 3.33 1.02
C THR A 55 8.16 2.08 0.30
N ILE A 56 7.36 1.56 -0.62
CA ILE A 56 7.64 0.33 -1.36
C ILE A 56 7.93 0.66 -2.82
N HIS A 57 9.09 0.21 -3.29
CA HIS A 57 9.53 0.36 -4.67
C HIS A 57 9.43 -0.99 -5.38
N ILE A 58 8.58 -1.06 -6.40
CA ILE A 58 8.37 -2.24 -7.23
C ILE A 58 9.03 -1.98 -8.58
N ARG A 59 9.92 -2.87 -9.03
CA ARG A 59 10.54 -2.77 -10.36
C ARG A 59 9.76 -3.61 -11.35
N GLY A 60 9.51 -3.06 -12.54
CA GLY A 60 8.78 -3.76 -13.60
C GLY A 60 8.79 -2.98 -14.91
N SER A 61 8.63 -3.67 -16.03
CA SER A 61 8.44 -3.03 -17.34
C SER A 61 6.97 -2.68 -17.62
N GLN A 62 6.06 -3.14 -16.76
CA GLN A 62 4.62 -2.88 -16.83
C GLN A 62 4.12 -2.41 -15.46
N PRO A 63 3.05 -1.58 -15.43
CA PRO A 63 2.42 -1.16 -14.19
C PRO A 63 2.01 -2.37 -13.34
N SER A 64 2.22 -2.27 -12.04
CA SER A 64 1.86 -3.29 -11.04
C SER A 64 0.36 -3.55 -10.94
N GLY A 65 -0.47 -2.59 -11.35
CA GLY A 65 -1.93 -2.68 -11.25
C GLY A 65 -2.46 -2.56 -9.81
N ILE A 66 -1.60 -2.16 -8.86
CA ILE A 66 -1.98 -1.87 -7.48
C ILE A 66 -2.88 -0.62 -7.45
N GLN A 67 -3.89 -0.66 -6.60
CA GLN A 67 -4.91 0.38 -6.44
C GLN A 67 -4.85 0.98 -5.03
N ALA A 68 -5.40 2.18 -4.87
CA ALA A 68 -5.48 2.85 -3.57
C ALA A 68 -6.37 2.09 -2.55
N SER A 69 -7.32 1.28 -3.04
CA SER A 69 -8.18 0.43 -2.21
C SER A 69 -7.54 -0.91 -1.85
N ASP A 70 -6.34 -1.21 -2.35
CA ASP A 70 -5.66 -2.47 -2.04
C ASP A 70 -5.04 -2.44 -0.63
N LEU A 71 -4.88 -3.62 -0.07
CA LEU A 71 -4.04 -3.88 1.09
C LEU A 71 -2.76 -4.57 0.64
N ILE A 72 -1.64 -4.18 1.23
CA ILE A 72 -0.34 -4.77 0.95
C ILE A 72 0.14 -5.51 2.18
N LYS A 73 0.42 -6.81 2.03
CA LYS A 73 1.02 -7.60 3.10
C LYS A 73 2.53 -7.37 3.08
N VAL A 74 3.05 -6.77 4.13
CA VAL A 74 4.47 -6.51 4.37
C VAL A 74 4.85 -7.18 5.68
N ARG A 75 5.81 -8.10 5.65
CA ARG A 75 6.35 -8.77 6.85
C ARG A 75 5.26 -9.36 7.77
N GLY A 76 4.21 -9.91 7.18
CA GLY A 76 3.09 -10.52 7.89
C GLY A 76 1.92 -9.58 8.24
N VAL A 77 2.08 -8.27 8.07
CA VAL A 77 1.05 -7.27 8.39
C VAL A 77 0.38 -6.76 7.11
N LEU A 78 -0.95 -6.78 7.06
CA LEU A 78 -1.71 -6.13 5.99
C LEU A 78 -1.85 -4.64 6.28
N LEU A 79 -1.36 -3.80 5.39
CA LEU A 79 -1.40 -2.34 5.51
C LEU A 79 -2.12 -1.72 4.31
N PRO A 80 -2.94 -0.68 4.51
CA PRO A 80 -3.62 -0.02 3.41
C PRO A 80 -2.64 0.79 2.57
N VAL A 81 -2.90 0.84 1.26
CA VAL A 81 -2.22 1.78 0.37
C VAL A 81 -2.65 3.20 0.71
N LYS A 82 -1.68 4.08 0.93
CA LYS A 82 -1.91 5.49 1.23
C LYS A 82 -1.83 6.31 -0.06
N GLY A 83 -2.96 6.93 -0.40
CA GLY A 83 -3.07 7.77 -1.58
C GLY A 83 -2.92 6.99 -2.89
N LYS A 84 -2.58 7.70 -3.96
CA LYS A 84 -2.47 7.11 -5.30
C LYS A 84 -1.08 6.48 -5.50
N PRO A 85 -0.98 5.22 -5.95
CA PRO A 85 0.26 4.63 -6.45
C PRO A 85 0.95 5.53 -7.49
N GLN A 86 2.26 5.73 -7.32
CA GLN A 86 3.06 6.59 -8.19
C GLN A 86 3.78 5.75 -9.25
N VAL A 87 3.77 6.24 -10.49
CA VAL A 87 4.46 5.57 -11.60
C VAL A 87 5.91 6.04 -11.66
N TRP A 88 6.83 5.10 -11.74
CA TRP A 88 8.25 5.38 -11.95
C TRP A 88 8.63 5.17 -13.41
N ASN A 89 8.91 6.27 -14.10
CA ASN A 89 9.46 6.27 -15.45
C ASN A 89 10.96 6.58 -15.45
N ASN A 90 11.68 6.03 -16.42
CA ASN A 90 13.06 6.46 -16.69
C ASN A 90 13.09 7.83 -17.37
N THR A 91 14.29 8.35 -17.63
CA THR A 91 14.51 9.65 -18.30
C THR A 91 13.94 9.71 -19.72
N HIS A 92 13.61 8.58 -20.33
CA HIS A 92 13.02 8.47 -21.67
C HIS A 92 11.50 8.24 -21.63
N GLY A 93 10.86 8.35 -20.46
CA GLY A 93 9.42 8.18 -20.30
C GLY A 93 8.93 6.72 -20.31
N ARG A 94 9.85 5.74 -20.37
CA ARG A 94 9.49 4.32 -20.29
C ARG A 94 9.23 3.92 -18.83
N HIS A 95 8.14 3.18 -18.60
CA HIS A 95 7.82 2.58 -17.31
C HIS A 95 8.93 1.63 -16.84
N ILE A 96 9.39 1.83 -15.61
CA ILE A 96 10.43 1.02 -14.95
C ILE A 96 10.05 0.57 -13.53
N GLY A 97 8.83 0.87 -13.10
CA GLY A 97 8.29 0.42 -11.83
C GLY A 97 7.19 1.33 -11.27
N ASP A 98 6.78 1.01 -10.06
CA ASP A 98 5.86 1.82 -9.26
C ASP A 98 6.43 2.07 -7.87
N VAL A 99 5.98 3.16 -7.26
CA VAL A 99 6.25 3.49 -5.86
C VAL A 99 4.92 3.65 -5.14
N ILE A 100 4.74 2.91 -4.06
CA ILE A 100 3.54 2.98 -3.23
C ILE A 100 3.93 3.27 -1.79
N ILE A 101 3.08 4.00 -1.08
CA ILE A 101 3.19 4.19 0.36
C ILE A 101 2.11 3.33 0.99
N VAL A 102 2.45 2.59 2.03
CA VAL A 102 1.50 1.80 2.81
C VAL A 102 1.69 2.10 4.28
N GLY A 103 0.61 2.10 5.04
CA GLY A 103 0.74 2.31 6.47
C GLY A 103 -0.55 2.66 7.16
N GLU A 104 -0.52 2.56 8.48
CA GLU A 104 -1.60 2.91 9.38
C GLU A 104 -1.04 3.67 10.58
N ARG A 105 -1.85 4.56 11.13
CA ARG A 105 -1.59 5.22 12.41
C ARG A 105 -2.44 4.50 13.45
N LYS A 106 -1.80 3.87 14.44
CA LYS A 106 -2.49 3.32 15.61
C LYS A 106 -2.43 4.33 16.74
N GLY A 107 -3.56 4.64 17.35
CA GLY A 107 -3.70 5.60 18.44
C GLY A 107 -5.07 5.44 19.08
#